data_AF-A0A7D5KGJ8-F1
#
_entry.id   AF-A0A7D5KGJ8-F1
#
_cell.length_a   1.000
_cell.length_b   1.000
_cell.length_c   1.000
_cell.angle_alpha   90.00
_cell.angle_beta   90.00
_cell.angle_gamma   90.00
#
_symmetry.space_group_name_H-M   'P 1'
#
loop_
_entity.id
_entity.type
_entity.pdbx_description
1 polymer ?
#
loop_
_entity_poly.entity_id
_entity_poly.type
_entity_poly.pdbx_seq_one_letter_code
_entity_poly.pdbx_strand_id
1 'polypeptide(L)' 'MVFSLSRVGTEAEEADARAYISEAGYETLAGCLFEKPAYRKAMNSGLAVTETRYKGLNERADELIQALIDKIGEE' A
#
# COMPACT_ATOMS: atom_id res chain seq x y z
N MET A 1 -2.37 2.55 16.97
CA MET A 1 -2.15 3.35 15.74
C MET A 1 -1.35 2.51 14.77
N VAL A 2 -1.77 2.43 13.51
CA VAL A 2 -1.12 1.63 12.46
C VAL A 2 -0.80 2.52 11.26
N PHE A 3 0.31 2.25 10.57
CA PHE A 3 0.74 2.99 9.39
C PHE A 3 0.57 2.18 8.11
N SER A 4 0.37 2.87 6.99
CA SER A 4 0.46 2.31 5.64
C SER A 4 1.52 3.06 4.85
N LEU A 5 2.16 2.36 3.91
CA LEU A 5 3.17 2.95 3.04
C LEU A 5 2.56 3.29 1.68
N SER A 6 2.75 4.54 1.26
CA SER A 6 2.26 5.05 -0.02
C SER A 6 3.34 5.86 -0.74
N ARG A 7 3.27 5.85 -2.08
CA ARG A 7 4.25 6.49 -2.97
C ARG A 7 5.68 5.97 -2.79
N VAL A 8 5.83 4.69 -2.51
CA VAL A 8 7.14 4.05 -2.37
C VAL A 8 7.81 3.94 -3.74
N GLY A 9 9.09 4.28 -3.85
CA GLY A 9 9.85 4.19 -5.10
C GLY A 9 10.40 2.79 -5.39
N THR A 10 10.93 2.11 -4.36
CA THR A 10 11.60 0.80 -4.49
C THR A 10 11.31 -0.14 -3.33
N GLU A 11 11.54 -1.45 -3.51
CA GLU A 11 11.39 -2.43 -2.42
C GLU A 11 12.41 -2.21 -1.29
N ALA A 12 13.60 -1.69 -1.60
CA ALA A 12 14.59 -1.31 -0.58
C ALA A 12 14.08 -0.16 0.30
N GLU A 13 13.51 0.88 -0.33
CA GLU A 13 12.87 2.00 0.38
C GLU A 13 11.69 1.52 1.24
N GLU A 14 10.89 0.56 0.75
CA GLU A 14 9.84 -0.05 1.55
C GLU A 14 10.40 -0.69 2.84
N ALA A 15 11.45 -1.51 2.69
CA ALA A 15 12.07 -2.22 3.80
C ALA A 15 12.65 -1.24 4.84
N ASP A 16 13.37 -0.21 4.39
CA ASP A 16 13.96 0.81 5.25
C ASP A 16 12.88 1.60 6.01
N ALA A 17 11.79 1.97 5.33
CA ALA A 17 10.67 2.68 5.95
C ALA A 17 9.98 1.82 7.02
N ARG A 18 9.72 0.54 6.74
CA ARG A 18 9.15 -0.40 7.72
C ARG A 18 10.04 -0.59 8.93
N ALA A 19 11.36 -0.74 8.71
CA ALA A 19 12.32 -0.88 9.79
C ALA A 19 12.31 0.33 10.73
N TYR A 20 12.32 1.55 10.16
CA TYR A 20 12.27 2.78 10.94
C TYR A 20 10.97 2.93 11.75
N ILE A 21 9.81 2.65 11.14
CA ILE A 21 8.51 2.72 11.82
C ILE A 21 8.44 1.70 12.96
N SER A 22 8.98 0.50 12.74
CA SER A 22 9.07 -0.54 13.77
C SER A 22 10.00 -0.14 14.91
N GLU A 23 11.15 0.49 14.63
CA GLU A 23 12.07 1.00 15.66
C GLU A 23 11.39 2.07 16.53
N ALA A 24 10.54 2.91 15.92
CA ALA A 24 9.72 3.89 16.62
C ALA A 24 8.56 3.28 17.44
N GLY A 25 8.38 1.95 17.40
CA GLY A 25 7.37 1.22 18.18
C GLY A 25 5.99 1.17 17.53
N TYR A 26 5.89 1.42 16.22
CA TYR A 26 4.62 1.41 15.50
C TYR A 26 4.49 0.21 14.55
N GLU A 27 3.24 -0.23 14.37
CA GLU A 27 2.88 -1.27 13.41
C GLU A 27 2.70 -0.66 12.01
N THR A 28 3.12 -1.40 10.97
CA THR A 28 2.90 -1.04 9.57
C THR A 28 2.14 -2.15 8.86
N LEU A 29 1.05 -1.82 8.17
CA LEU A 29 0.23 -2.77 7.41
C LEU A 29 1.03 -3.49 6.32
N ALA A 30 0.71 -4.75 6.04
CA ALA A 30 1.24 -5.48 4.90
C ALA A 30 0.88 -4.81 3.57
N GLY A 31 1.69 -5.04 2.53
CA GLY A 31 1.56 -4.36 1.23
C GLY A 31 1.93 -2.87 1.26
N CYS A 32 2.09 -2.29 0.08
CA CYS A 32 2.34 -0.86 -0.09
C CYS A 32 1.87 -0.37 -1.46
N LEU A 33 1.66 0.94 -1.60
CA LEU A 33 1.43 1.56 -2.90
C LEU A 33 2.72 2.15 -3.46
N PHE A 34 3.30 1.47 -4.45
CA PHE A 34 4.41 2.04 -5.22
C PHE A 34 3.99 3.26 -6.04
N GLU A 35 4.91 4.20 -6.24
CA GLU A 35 4.70 5.35 -7.12
C GLU A 35 4.66 4.91 -8.59
N LYS A 36 3.45 4.64 -9.08
CA LYS A 36 3.18 4.24 -10.47
C LYS A 36 2.15 5.17 -11.11
N PRO A 37 2.42 5.71 -12.31
CA PRO A 37 1.46 6.56 -13.03
C PRO A 37 0.11 5.88 -13.30
N ALA A 38 0.09 4.54 -13.35
CA ALA A 38 -1.12 3.77 -13.59
C ALA A 38 -2.19 3.97 -12.52
N TYR A 39 -1.81 4.06 -11.23
CA TYR A 39 -2.76 4.35 -10.15
C TYR A 39 -3.42 5.72 -10.36
N ARG A 40 -2.61 6.75 -10.62
CA ARG A 40 -3.13 8.11 -10.93
C ARG A 40 -4.05 8.10 -12.15
N LYS A 41 -3.69 7.34 -13.19
CA LYS A 41 -4.52 7.22 -14.39
C LYS A 41 -5.87 6.55 -14.10
N ALA A 42 -5.89 5.51 -13.27
CA ALA A 42 -7.13 4.86 -12.84
C ALA A 42 -8.02 5.86 -12.07
N MET A 43 -7.46 6.53 -11.08
CA MET A 43 -8.18 7.53 -10.27
C MET A 43 -8.71 8.71 -11.09
N ASN A 44 -7.94 9.21 -12.05
CA ASN A 44 -8.40 10.26 -12.97
C ASN A 44 -9.59 9.82 -13.83
N SER A 45 -9.79 8.52 -14.02
CA SER A 45 -10.94 7.93 -14.71
C SER A 45 -12.08 7.54 -13.76
N GLY A 46 -12.00 7.88 -12.47
CA GLY A 46 -13.00 7.54 -11.46
C GLY A 46 -12.90 6.10 -10.93
N LEU A 47 -11.77 5.42 -11.15
CA LEU A 47 -11.52 4.05 -10.71
C LEU A 47 -10.66 4.02 -9.44
N ALA A 48 -10.79 2.95 -8.66
CA ALA A 48 -9.96 2.70 -7.48
C ALA A 48 -8.51 2.34 -7.87
N VAL A 49 -7.60 2.38 -6.88
CA VAL A 49 -6.21 1.94 -7.06
C VAL A 49 -6.07 0.45 -7.36
N THR A 50 -7.08 -0.35 -7.03
CA THR A 50 -7.18 -1.78 -7.36
C THR A 50 -7.78 -2.05 -8.74
N GLU A 51 -8.19 -1.00 -9.47
CA GLU A 51 -8.88 -1.09 -10.76
C GLU A 51 -8.00 -0.51 -11.90
N THR A 52 -6.69 -0.74 -11.83
CA THR A 52 -5.81 -0.38 -12.95
C THR A 52 -5.87 -1.42 -14.06
N ARG A 53 -5.35 -1.07 -15.25
CA ARG A 53 -5.18 -2.02 -16.36
C ARG A 53 -4.11 -3.09 -16.12
N TYR A 54 -3.37 -3.02 -15.01
CA TYR A 54 -2.21 -3.88 -14.74
C TYR A 54 -2.50 -4.77 -13.55
N LYS A 55 -2.64 -6.08 -13.79
CA LYS A 55 -2.95 -7.08 -12.75
C LYS A 55 -1.99 -7.01 -11.56
N GLY A 56 -0.68 -6.96 -11.81
CA GLY A 56 0.31 -6.91 -10.74
C GLY A 56 0.26 -5.64 -9.88
N LEU A 57 -0.25 -4.52 -10.39
CA LEU A 57 -0.50 -3.34 -9.56
C LEU A 57 -1.76 -3.50 -8.73
N ASN A 58 -2.80 -4.10 -9.31
CA ASN A 58 -4.02 -4.38 -8.58
C ASN A 58 -3.75 -5.34 -7.42
N GLU A 59 -2.98 -6.41 -7.64
CA GLU A 59 -2.56 -7.37 -6.61
C GLU A 59 -1.80 -6.69 -5.46
N ARG A 60 -0.88 -5.75 -5.78
CA ARG A 60 -0.13 -4.99 -4.75
C ARG A 60 -1.02 -4.02 -3.98
N ALA A 61 -1.98 -3.39 -4.65
CA ALA A 61 -2.96 -2.53 -3.98
C ALA A 61 -3.93 -3.37 -3.11
N ASP A 62 -4.39 -4.51 -3.62
CA ASP A 62 -5.28 -5.45 -2.92
C ASP A 62 -4.64 -5.96 -1.63
N GLU A 63 -3.33 -6.28 -1.65
CA GLU A 63 -2.59 -6.69 -0.45
C GLU A 63 -2.71 -5.65 0.69
N LEU A 64 -2.52 -4.36 0.37
CA LEU A 64 -2.64 -3.28 1.35
C LEU A 64 -4.09 -3.09 1.81
N ILE A 65 -5.05 -3.16 0.90
CA ILE A 65 -6.47 -3.01 1.23
C ILE A 65 -6.96 -4.18 2.11
N GLN A 66 -6.53 -5.40 1.82
CA GLN A 66 -6.86 -6.57 2.63
C GLN A 66 -6.25 -6.44 4.02
N ALA A 67 -4.98 -6.03 4.15
CA ALA A 67 -4.36 -5.78 5.45
C ALA A 67 -5.11 -4.72 6.27
N LEU A 68 -5.65 -3.68 5.61
CA LEU A 68 -6.50 -2.69 6.27
C LEU A 68 -7.84 -3.27 6.72
N ILE A 69 -8.50 -4.08 5.88
CA ILE A 69 -9.75 -4.76 6.21
C ILE A 69 -9.56 -5.68 7.41
N ASP A 70 -8.52 -6.51 7.39
CA ASP A 70 -8.20 -7.43 8.47
C ASP A 70 -7.97 -6.65 9.77
N LYS A 71 -7.24 -5.54 9.71
CA LYS A 71 -6.99 -4.70 10.89
C LYS A 71 -8.25 -4.10 11.50
N ILE A 72 -9.23 -3.72 10.66
CA ILE A 72 -10.53 -3.20 11.12
C ILE A 72 -11.42 -4.34 11.64
N GLY A 73 -11.33 -5.53 11.05
CA GLY A 73 -12.11 -6.71 11.45
C GLY A 73 -11.60 -7.42 12.71
N GLU A 74 -10.40 -7.10 13.19
CA GLU A 74 -9.83 -7.58 14.46
C GLU A 74 -10.41 -6.88 15.70
N GLU A 75 -11.25 -5.85 15.53
CA GLU A 75 -11.96 -5.12 16.61
C GLU A 75 -13.29 -5.77 17.05
#